data_AF-A0A3D6DVX8-F1
#
_entry.id   AF-A0A3D6DVX8-F1
#
_cell.length_a   1.000
_cell.length_b   1.000
_cell.length_c   1.000
_cell.angle_alpha   90.00
_cell.angle_beta   90.00
_cell.angle_gamma   90.00
#
_symmetry.space_group_name_H-M   'P 1'
#
loop_
_entity.id
_entity.type
_entity.pdbx_description
1 polymer ?
#
loop_
_entity_poly.entity_id
_entity_poly.type
_entity_poly.pdbx_seq_one_letter_code
_entity_poly.pdbx_strand_id
1 'polypeptide(L)'
;MTVDFVTLDLLRQNHPAWRLLRSDHAPLVASFLERVFIAPNVRVMAQADLAEALEDELFALRDRLGAEIFPKSALDYLNDWAANDKGWLRKFYAQGSDEPHFDLMPATEKAIAWLGTLAERSFVGTESRLLTLFELLKQMSEGSETDPQARIAELQRRRDEIDAEIARVLSGDLPMLDDSALRDRFQQFIAMARELLTDFREVEHNFRGLDRRVRERIALWEGA
;
A
#
# COMPACT_ATOMS: atom_id res chain seq x y z
N MET A 1 -5.84 -11.78 -17.26
CA MET A 1 -5.46 -13.09 -16.70
C MET A 1 -6.67 -13.65 -15.98
N THR A 2 -7.14 -14.83 -16.39
CA THR A 2 -8.18 -15.56 -15.66
C THR A 2 -7.59 -16.07 -14.36
N VAL A 3 -8.22 -15.70 -13.25
CA VAL A 3 -7.84 -16.16 -11.91
C VAL A 3 -8.56 -17.48 -11.66
N ASP A 4 -8.09 -18.55 -12.32
CA ASP A 4 -8.61 -19.90 -12.13
C ASP A 4 -7.80 -20.67 -11.07
N PHE A 5 -8.38 -21.77 -10.58
CA PHE A 5 -7.79 -22.59 -9.52
C PHE A 5 -6.39 -23.11 -9.87
N VAL A 6 -6.17 -23.57 -11.10
CA VAL A 6 -4.89 -24.16 -11.52
C VAL A 6 -3.81 -23.08 -11.55
N THR A 7 -4.14 -21.91 -12.09
CA THR A 7 -3.24 -20.75 -12.10
C THR A 7 -2.88 -20.31 -10.68
N LEU A 8 -3.86 -20.24 -9.77
CA LEU A 8 -3.61 -19.86 -8.37
C LEU A 8 -2.79 -20.90 -7.61
N ASP A 9 -3.02 -22.20 -7.82
CA ASP A 9 -2.25 -23.23 -7.14
C ASP A 9 -0.77 -23.22 -7.62
N LEU A 10 -0.54 -23.00 -8.91
CA LEU A 10 0.82 -22.84 -9.44
C LEU A 10 1.53 -21.61 -8.85
N LEU A 11 0.83 -20.48 -8.73
CA LEU A 11 1.36 -19.27 -8.09
C LEU A 11 1.64 -19.50 -6.60
N ARG A 12 0.74 -20.18 -5.89
CA ARG A 12 0.92 -20.53 -4.47
C ARG A 12 2.14 -21.41 -4.22
N GLN A 13 2.51 -22.25 -5.18
CA GLN A 13 3.67 -23.14 -5.08
C GLN A 13 4.98 -22.44 -5.49
N ASN A 14 4.95 -21.56 -6.50
CA ASN A 14 6.17 -21.06 -7.15
C ASN A 14 6.45 -19.57 -6.93
N HIS A 15 5.44 -18.75 -6.64
CA HIS A 15 5.62 -17.30 -6.53
C HIS A 15 6.27 -16.95 -5.18
N PRO A 16 7.47 -16.32 -5.14
CA PRO A 16 8.20 -16.05 -3.90
C PRO A 16 7.39 -15.29 -2.84
N ALA A 17 6.61 -14.29 -3.29
CA ALA A 17 5.71 -13.53 -2.42
C ALA A 17 4.72 -14.44 -1.67
N TRP A 18 4.05 -15.36 -2.37
CA TRP A 18 3.05 -16.22 -1.75
C TRP A 18 3.72 -17.30 -0.88
N ARG A 19 4.90 -17.78 -1.28
CA ARG A 19 5.71 -18.66 -0.44
C ARG A 19 6.13 -17.99 0.87
N LEU A 20 6.51 -16.70 0.82
CA LEU A 20 6.78 -15.91 2.03
C LEU A 20 5.55 -15.89 2.94
N LEU A 21 4.40 -15.48 2.39
CA LEU A 21 3.16 -15.35 3.16
C LEU A 21 2.65 -16.69 3.75
N ARG A 22 3.07 -17.83 3.20
CA ARG A 22 2.76 -19.17 3.71
C ARG A 22 3.78 -19.72 4.69
N SER A 23 4.92 -19.06 4.88
CA SER A 23 5.97 -19.55 5.77
C SER A 23 5.59 -19.35 7.23
N ASP A 24 5.88 -20.34 8.08
CA ASP A 24 5.72 -20.22 9.54
C ASP A 24 6.64 -19.13 10.12
N HIS A 25 7.67 -18.73 9.40
CA HIS A 25 8.59 -17.66 9.78
C HIS A 25 8.27 -16.32 9.10
N ALA A 26 7.13 -16.20 8.41
CA ALA A 26 6.74 -14.96 7.72
C ALA A 26 6.81 -13.72 8.63
N PRO A 27 6.38 -13.75 9.91
CA PRO A 27 6.49 -12.57 10.77
C PRO A 27 7.92 -12.09 10.96
N LEU A 28 8.86 -13.00 11.29
CA LEU A 28 10.29 -12.70 11.45
C LEU A 28 10.86 -12.11 10.15
N VAL A 29 10.63 -12.79 9.03
CA VAL A 29 11.21 -12.39 7.75
C VAL A 29 10.68 -11.02 7.33
N ALA A 30 9.37 -10.82 7.38
CA ALA A 30 8.73 -9.58 6.95
C ALA A 30 9.12 -8.40 7.85
N SER A 31 9.07 -8.56 9.19
CA SER A 31 9.40 -7.47 10.10
C SER A 31 10.87 -7.06 10.00
N PHE A 32 11.77 -8.04 9.86
CA PHE A 32 13.19 -7.79 9.74
C PHE A 32 13.54 -7.12 8.40
N LEU A 33 13.05 -7.66 7.28
CA LEU A 33 13.35 -7.09 5.96
C LEU A 33 12.70 -5.72 5.74
N GLU A 34 11.52 -5.47 6.32
CA GLU A 34 10.92 -4.13 6.37
C GLU A 34 11.85 -3.15 7.06
N ARG A 35 12.32 -3.48 8.27
CA ARG A 35 13.18 -2.62 9.09
C ARG A 35 14.52 -2.31 8.42
N VAL A 36 15.07 -3.27 7.68
CA VAL A 36 16.46 -3.22 7.21
C VAL A 36 16.60 -2.73 5.77
N PHE A 37 15.66 -3.07 4.87
CA PHE A 37 15.71 -2.67 3.47
C PHE A 37 14.67 -1.60 3.14
N ILE A 38 13.39 -1.83 3.49
CA ILE A 38 12.28 -1.03 2.97
C ILE A 38 12.17 0.31 3.69
N ALA A 39 12.05 0.31 5.03
CA ALA A 39 11.91 1.51 5.83
C ALA A 39 13.08 2.51 5.66
N PRO A 40 14.36 2.09 5.66
CA PRO A 40 15.50 2.98 5.39
C PRO A 40 15.78 3.18 3.89
N ASN A 41 15.02 2.55 3.00
CA ASN A 41 15.22 2.58 1.54
C ASN A 41 16.64 2.16 1.10
N VAL A 42 17.16 1.11 1.74
CA VAL A 42 18.43 0.47 1.38
C VAL A 42 18.12 -0.63 0.36
N ARG A 43 18.82 -0.62 -0.77
CA ARG A 43 18.64 -1.66 -1.81
C ARG A 43 19.54 -2.86 -1.59
N VAL A 44 20.80 -2.61 -1.27
CA VAL A 44 21.84 -3.63 -1.18
C VAL A 44 22.58 -3.46 0.14
N MET A 45 22.91 -4.58 0.79
CA MET A 45 23.69 -4.57 2.01
C MET A 45 24.71 -5.71 2.03
N ALA A 46 25.85 -5.49 2.67
CA ALA A 46 26.88 -6.50 2.86
C ALA A 46 26.37 -7.64 3.76
N GLN A 47 26.88 -8.85 3.53
CA GLN A 47 26.49 -10.03 4.31
C GLN A 47 26.82 -9.88 5.79
N ALA A 48 27.96 -9.29 6.13
CA ALA A 48 28.39 -9.13 7.52
C ALA A 48 27.38 -8.26 8.29
N ASP A 49 27.08 -7.07 7.76
CA ASP A 49 26.13 -6.13 8.37
C ASP A 49 24.71 -6.73 8.46
N LEU A 50 24.26 -7.41 7.41
CA LEU A 50 22.93 -8.06 7.39
C LEU A 50 22.84 -9.19 8.42
N ALA A 51 23.90 -10.00 8.54
CA ALA A 51 23.94 -11.12 9.47
C ALA A 51 24.01 -10.63 10.92
N GLU A 52 24.79 -9.60 11.21
CA GLU A 52 24.84 -8.95 12.52
C GLU A 52 23.46 -8.41 12.92
N ALA A 53 22.83 -7.61 12.05
CA ALA A 53 21.51 -7.05 12.31
C ALA A 53 20.41 -8.11 12.53
N LEU A 54 20.51 -9.27 11.86
CA LEU A 54 19.59 -10.38 12.06
C LEU A 54 19.89 -11.14 13.34
N GLU A 55 21.16 -11.33 13.70
CA GLU A 55 21.51 -12.02 14.94
C GLU A 55 21.02 -11.24 16.17
N ASP A 56 21.10 -9.91 16.14
CA ASP A 56 20.51 -9.04 17.18
C ASP A 56 18.98 -9.23 17.31
N GLU A 57 18.28 -9.31 16.17
CA GLU A 57 16.83 -9.53 16.15
C GLU A 57 16.48 -10.94 16.70
N LEU A 58 17.21 -11.96 16.26
CA LEU A 58 17.05 -13.33 16.73
C LEU A 58 17.32 -13.44 18.23
N PHE A 59 18.36 -12.77 18.73
CA PHE A 59 18.68 -12.71 20.14
C PHE A 59 17.53 -12.10 20.94
N ALA A 60 17.01 -10.94 20.52
CA ALA A 60 15.89 -10.28 21.19
C ALA A 60 14.60 -11.12 21.18
N LEU A 61 14.33 -11.85 20.09
CA LEU A 61 13.18 -12.74 20.01
C LEU A 61 13.34 -13.97 20.91
N ARG A 62 14.50 -14.63 20.88
CA ARG A 62 14.82 -15.79 21.74
C ARG A 62 14.73 -15.43 23.22
N ASP A 63 15.18 -14.23 23.61
CA ASP A 63 15.05 -13.74 24.99
C ASP A 63 13.58 -13.59 25.42
N ARG A 64 12.72 -13.05 24.54
CA ARG A 64 11.31 -12.77 24.85
C ARG A 64 10.40 -14.00 24.80
N LEU A 65 10.63 -14.88 23.83
CA LEU A 65 9.70 -15.95 23.45
C LEU A 65 10.26 -17.35 23.75
N GLY A 66 11.53 -17.45 24.16
CA GLY A 66 12.20 -18.70 24.58
C GLY A 66 13.34 -19.12 23.64
N ALA A 67 14.39 -19.73 24.19
CA ALA A 67 15.63 -20.02 23.45
C ALA A 67 15.49 -21.00 22.27
N GLU A 68 14.46 -21.85 22.28
CA GLU A 68 14.25 -22.90 21.26
C GLU A 68 13.66 -22.36 19.94
N ILE A 69 13.16 -21.13 19.92
CA ILE A 69 12.63 -20.54 18.68
C ILE A 69 13.76 -20.02 17.81
N PHE A 70 13.53 -20.13 16.50
CA PHE A 70 14.49 -19.73 15.48
C PHE A 70 15.90 -20.29 15.70
N PRO A 71 16.10 -21.62 15.69
CA PRO A 71 17.32 -22.27 16.16
C PRO A 71 18.54 -22.10 15.23
N LYS A 72 18.35 -21.62 14.00
CA LYS A 72 19.45 -21.44 13.04
C LYS A 72 20.22 -20.16 13.31
N SER A 73 21.48 -20.10 12.86
CA SER A 73 22.24 -18.84 12.85
C SER A 73 21.62 -17.82 11.90
N ALA A 74 21.88 -16.53 12.12
CA ALA A 74 21.45 -15.48 11.18
C ALA A 74 21.91 -15.77 9.74
N LEU A 75 23.18 -16.14 9.55
CA LEU A 75 23.72 -16.41 8.22
C LEU A 75 23.02 -17.60 7.53
N ASP A 76 22.68 -18.65 8.27
CA ASP A 76 21.92 -19.78 7.74
C ASP A 76 20.52 -19.36 7.30
N TYR A 77 19.84 -18.50 8.08
CA TYR A 77 18.56 -17.93 7.68
C TYR A 77 18.67 -17.08 6.42
N LEU A 78 19.69 -16.22 6.30
CA LEU A 78 19.90 -15.40 5.10
C LEU A 78 20.17 -16.24 3.86
N ASN A 79 21.00 -17.28 3.99
CA ASN A 79 21.26 -18.22 2.89
C ASN A 79 19.98 -18.98 2.50
N ASP A 80 19.19 -19.42 3.47
CA ASP A 80 17.87 -20.01 3.26
C ASP A 80 16.93 -19.06 2.50
N TRP A 81 16.89 -17.77 2.87
CA TRP A 81 16.03 -16.77 2.23
C TRP A 81 16.49 -16.43 0.81
N ALA A 82 17.79 -16.56 0.53
CA ALA A 82 18.36 -16.40 -0.80
C ALA A 82 18.34 -17.67 -1.66
N ALA A 83 18.01 -18.83 -1.10
CA ALA A 83 17.94 -20.08 -1.83
C ALA A 83 16.86 -20.02 -2.93
N ASN A 84 17.10 -20.70 -4.05
CA ASN A 84 16.25 -20.63 -5.25
C ASN A 84 14.79 -21.02 -5.00
N ASP A 85 14.54 -21.87 -4.01
CA ASP A 85 13.19 -22.27 -3.66
C ASP A 85 12.44 -21.11 -2.97
N LYS A 86 13.08 -20.36 -2.07
CA LYS A 86 12.45 -19.19 -1.43
C LYS A 86 12.51 -17.95 -2.30
N GLY A 87 13.69 -17.60 -2.79
CA GLY A 87 13.93 -16.46 -3.66
C GLY A 87 13.50 -15.12 -3.04
N TRP A 88 13.64 -14.98 -1.72
CA TRP A 88 13.23 -13.77 -1.01
C TRP A 88 14.32 -12.69 -1.02
N LEU A 89 15.57 -13.15 -0.98
CA LEU A 89 16.75 -12.32 -1.17
C LEU A 89 17.53 -12.82 -2.38
N ARG A 90 18.41 -11.96 -2.91
CA ARG A 90 19.43 -12.35 -3.86
C ARG A 90 20.80 -12.15 -3.26
N LYS A 91 21.58 -13.22 -3.18
CA LYS A 91 22.99 -13.18 -2.81
C LYS A 91 23.85 -13.01 -4.07
N PHE A 92 24.81 -12.07 -4.05
CA PHE A 92 25.73 -11.85 -5.16
C PHE A 92 27.05 -11.25 -4.67
N TYR A 93 28.07 -11.24 -5.53
CA TYR A 93 29.34 -10.59 -5.27
C TYR A 93 29.44 -9.34 -6.15
N ALA A 94 29.80 -8.21 -5.55
CA ALA A 94 30.05 -6.98 -6.29
C ALA A 94 31.34 -7.12 -7.12
N GLN A 95 31.43 -6.39 -8.23
CA GLN A 95 32.61 -6.45 -9.08
C GLN A 95 33.85 -5.96 -8.32
N GLY A 96 34.86 -6.83 -8.20
CA GLY A 96 36.11 -6.51 -7.50
C GLY A 96 36.03 -6.60 -5.98
N SER A 97 34.98 -7.21 -5.42
CA SER A 97 34.88 -7.52 -4.00
C SER A 97 34.60 -9.00 -3.77
N ASP A 98 35.34 -9.61 -2.84
CA ASP A 98 35.08 -10.97 -2.34
C ASP A 98 34.04 -10.99 -1.21
N GLU A 99 33.45 -9.83 -0.90
CA GLU A 99 32.40 -9.71 0.10
C GLU A 99 31.01 -9.99 -0.52
N PRO A 100 30.28 -11.01 -0.02
CA PRO A 100 28.92 -11.26 -0.47
C PRO A 100 27.98 -10.13 -0.05
N HIS A 101 27.08 -9.76 -0.95
CA HIS A 101 26.03 -8.78 -0.73
C HIS A 101 24.65 -9.41 -0.96
N PHE A 102 23.65 -8.83 -0.32
CA PHE A 102 22.26 -9.23 -0.42
C PHE A 102 21.40 -8.06 -0.92
N ASP A 103 20.46 -8.38 -1.80
CA ASP A 103 19.45 -7.48 -2.35
C ASP A 103 18.05 -8.05 -2.08
N LEU A 104 17.10 -7.18 -1.80
CA LEU A 104 15.71 -7.56 -1.56
C LEU A 104 15.01 -7.83 -2.90
N MET A 105 14.38 -9.01 -3.02
CA MET A 105 13.68 -9.34 -4.27
C MET A 105 12.36 -8.56 -4.38
N PRO A 106 11.99 -8.04 -5.57
CA PRO A 106 10.75 -7.27 -5.76
C PRO A 106 9.47 -8.01 -5.37
N ALA A 107 9.47 -9.35 -5.48
CA ALA A 107 8.34 -10.16 -5.04
C ALA A 107 8.18 -10.15 -3.51
N THR A 108 9.29 -10.10 -2.77
CA THR A 108 9.32 -10.01 -1.32
C THR A 108 8.82 -8.65 -0.86
N GLU A 109 9.32 -7.57 -1.48
CA GLU A 109 8.86 -6.20 -1.21
C GLU A 109 7.35 -6.07 -1.41
N LYS A 110 6.80 -6.63 -2.50
CA LYS A 110 5.34 -6.68 -2.72
C LYS A 110 4.58 -7.41 -1.62
N ALA A 111 5.11 -8.51 -1.11
CA ALA A 111 4.48 -9.27 -0.02
C ALA A 111 4.48 -8.46 1.28
N ILE A 112 5.61 -7.81 1.60
CA ILE A 112 5.74 -6.99 2.81
C ILE A 112 4.85 -5.75 2.72
N ALA A 113 4.82 -5.08 1.56
CA ALA A 113 3.91 -3.96 1.32
C ALA A 113 2.45 -4.37 1.53
N TRP A 114 2.04 -5.55 1.04
CA TRP A 114 0.71 -6.10 1.30
C TRP A 114 0.46 -6.39 2.79
N LEU A 115 1.43 -6.97 3.50
CA LEU A 115 1.34 -7.16 4.96
C LEU A 115 1.16 -5.82 5.69
N GLY A 116 1.83 -4.76 5.22
CA GLY A 116 1.65 -3.39 5.70
C GLY A 116 0.23 -2.84 5.48
N THR A 117 -0.51 -3.34 4.50
CA THR A 117 -1.95 -3.01 4.35
C THR A 117 -2.85 -3.79 5.31
N LEU A 118 -2.38 -4.91 5.87
CA LEU A 118 -3.14 -5.71 6.84
C LEU A 118 -3.02 -5.17 8.27
N ALA A 119 -1.85 -4.62 8.61
CA ALA A 119 -1.71 -3.86 9.83
C ALA A 119 -2.72 -2.72 9.73
N GLU A 120 -3.77 -2.76 10.56
CA GLU A 120 -4.81 -1.75 10.57
C GLU A 120 -4.12 -0.41 10.43
N ARG A 121 -4.46 0.32 9.35
CA ARG A 121 -4.27 1.75 9.30
C ARG A 121 -5.18 2.30 10.40
N SER A 122 -4.73 2.18 11.65
CA SER A 122 -5.27 2.92 12.78
C SER A 122 -5.06 4.36 12.38
N PHE A 123 -6.11 4.96 11.82
CA PHE A 123 -6.12 6.33 11.33
C PHE A 123 -5.35 6.58 10.01
N VAL A 124 -5.79 5.99 8.89
CA VAL A 124 -5.82 6.83 7.68
C VAL A 124 -7.10 7.64 7.75
N GLY A 125 -6.93 8.95 7.78
CA GLY A 125 -7.98 9.91 7.97
C GLY A 125 -9.28 9.55 7.24
N THR A 126 -10.34 9.38 8.03
CA THR A 126 -11.41 10.36 8.18
C THR A 126 -11.41 11.68 7.38
N GLU A 127 -10.34 12.14 6.72
CA GLU A 127 -10.16 13.57 6.43
C GLU A 127 -10.63 13.97 5.04
N SER A 128 -10.17 13.31 3.97
CA SER A 128 -10.51 13.69 2.59
C SER A 128 -11.99 13.42 2.22
N ARG A 129 -12.58 12.31 2.68
CA ARG A 129 -13.98 11.98 2.40
C ARG A 129 -14.96 12.83 3.21
N LEU A 130 -14.58 13.23 4.43
CA LEU A 130 -15.39 14.14 5.24
C LEU A 130 -15.21 15.59 4.77
N LEU A 131 -14.02 15.97 4.27
CA LEU A 131 -13.79 17.19 3.49
C LEU A 131 -14.64 17.21 2.23
N THR A 132 -14.73 16.10 1.48
CA THR A 132 -15.60 15.98 0.28
C THR A 132 -17.08 16.12 0.65
N LEU A 133 -17.50 15.56 1.78
CA LEU A 133 -18.85 15.77 2.32
C LEU A 133 -19.07 17.24 2.73
N PHE A 134 -18.07 17.90 3.31
CA PHE A 134 -18.08 19.34 3.62
C PHE A 134 -18.14 20.19 2.34
N GLU A 135 -17.45 19.79 1.28
CA GLU A 135 -17.44 20.42 -0.05
C GLU A 135 -18.81 20.30 -0.73
N LEU A 136 -19.45 19.13 -0.62
CA LEU A 136 -20.82 18.90 -1.08
C LEU A 136 -21.82 19.72 -0.25
N LEU A 137 -21.65 19.81 1.06
CA LEU A 137 -22.47 20.68 1.93
C LEU A 137 -22.27 22.17 1.59
N LYS A 138 -21.04 22.56 1.27
CA LYS A 138 -20.69 23.90 0.77
C LYS A 138 -21.32 24.16 -0.60
N GLN A 139 -21.29 23.22 -1.54
CA GLN A 139 -22.00 23.32 -2.82
C GLN A 139 -23.53 23.38 -2.67
N MET A 140 -24.09 22.70 -1.66
CA MET A 140 -25.51 22.77 -1.33
C MET A 140 -25.87 24.09 -0.61
N SER A 141 -24.95 24.66 0.16
CA SER A 141 -25.06 25.98 0.82
C SER A 141 -24.82 27.15 -0.16
N GLU A 142 -23.92 27.03 -1.13
CA GLU A 142 -23.70 27.97 -2.24
C GLU A 142 -24.77 27.81 -3.33
N GLY A 143 -25.45 26.67 -3.35
CA GLY A 143 -26.79 26.52 -3.93
C GLY A 143 -27.84 27.42 -3.26
N SER A 144 -27.49 28.12 -2.18
CA SER A 144 -28.24 29.23 -1.58
C SER A 144 -27.52 30.59 -1.66
N GLU A 145 -26.63 30.81 -2.65
CA GLU A 145 -25.97 32.11 -2.89
C GLU A 145 -27.02 33.20 -3.19
N THR A 146 -27.48 33.88 -2.14
CA THR A 146 -28.49 34.94 -2.18
C THR A 146 -27.92 36.31 -2.57
N ASP A 147 -26.61 36.42 -2.86
CA ASP A 147 -25.99 37.64 -3.39
C ASP A 147 -25.81 37.54 -4.91
N PRO A 148 -26.66 38.22 -5.70
CA PRO A 148 -26.56 38.25 -7.15
C PRO A 148 -25.19 38.75 -7.64
N GLN A 149 -24.50 39.62 -6.91
CA GLN A 149 -23.23 40.19 -7.38
C GLN A 149 -22.07 39.21 -7.30
N ALA A 150 -21.95 38.43 -6.22
CA ALA A 150 -20.97 37.36 -6.09
C ALA A 150 -21.18 36.26 -7.14
N ARG A 151 -22.45 35.92 -7.41
CA ARG A 151 -22.82 34.97 -8.47
C ARG A 151 -22.48 35.51 -9.87
N ILE A 152 -22.71 36.79 -10.12
CA ILE A 152 -22.36 37.44 -11.38
C ILE A 152 -20.84 37.49 -11.57
N ALA A 153 -20.06 37.78 -10.52
CA ALA A 153 -18.61 37.82 -10.59
C ALA A 153 -18.00 36.44 -10.93
N GLU A 154 -18.50 35.37 -10.32
CA GLU A 154 -18.06 34.00 -10.65
C GLU A 154 -18.50 33.58 -12.06
N LEU A 155 -19.70 33.98 -12.50
CA LEU A 155 -20.16 33.73 -13.87
C LEU A 155 -19.33 34.51 -14.91
N GLN A 156 -18.91 35.74 -14.59
CA GLN A 156 -18.02 36.53 -15.43
C GLN A 156 -16.63 35.90 -15.52
N ARG A 157 -16.06 35.45 -14.40
CA ARG A 157 -14.78 34.74 -14.38
C ARG A 157 -14.81 33.48 -15.25
N ARG A 158 -15.87 32.66 -15.12
CA ARG A 158 -16.05 31.46 -15.96
C ARG A 158 -16.25 31.79 -17.43
N ARG A 159 -16.97 32.87 -17.75
CA ARG A 159 -17.12 33.34 -19.13
C ARG A 159 -15.76 33.72 -19.72
N ASP A 160 -14.96 34.49 -18.99
CA ASP A 160 -13.65 34.95 -19.46
C ASP A 160 -12.68 33.77 -19.68
N GLU A 161 -12.74 32.74 -18.83
CA GLU A 161 -12.00 31.48 -19.01
C GLU A 161 -12.44 30.72 -20.27
N ILE A 162 -13.75 30.62 -20.50
CA ILE A 162 -14.32 29.97 -21.69
C ILE A 162 -13.99 30.75 -22.96
N ASP A 163 -14.06 32.08 -22.94
CA ASP A 163 -13.72 32.93 -24.08
C ASP A 163 -12.23 32.78 -24.46
N ALA A 164 -11.36 32.66 -23.46
CA ALA A 164 -9.93 32.38 -23.69
C ALA A 164 -9.68 30.96 -24.25
N GLU A 165 -10.48 29.97 -23.85
CA GLU A 165 -10.44 28.62 -24.43
C GLU A 165 -10.95 28.60 -25.89
N ILE A 166 -12.07 29.26 -26.16
CA ILE A 166 -12.64 29.43 -27.52
C ILE A 166 -11.62 30.12 -28.43
N ALA A 167 -10.94 31.17 -27.95
CA ALA A 167 -9.91 31.86 -28.72
C ALA A 167 -8.73 30.93 -29.07
N ARG A 168 -8.30 30.06 -28.15
CA ARG A 168 -7.27 29.05 -28.41
C ARG A 168 -7.71 28.04 -29.45
N VAL A 169 -8.94 27.52 -29.33
CA VAL A 169 -9.51 26.58 -30.31
C VAL A 169 -9.66 27.22 -31.70
N LEU A 170 -10.15 28.46 -31.78
CA LEU A 170 -10.27 29.23 -33.03
C LEU A 170 -8.90 29.53 -33.66
N SER A 171 -7.85 29.65 -32.84
CA SER A 171 -6.46 29.82 -33.31
C SER A 171 -5.81 28.52 -33.82
N GLY A 172 -6.53 27.39 -33.79
CA GLY A 172 -6.06 26.09 -34.24
C GLY A 172 -5.30 25.28 -33.20
N ASP A 173 -5.18 25.78 -31.97
CA ASP A 173 -4.58 25.07 -30.83
C ASP A 173 -5.63 24.18 -30.16
N LEU A 174 -5.83 23.00 -30.74
CA LEU A 174 -6.63 21.91 -30.17
C LEU A 174 -5.68 20.92 -29.52
N PRO A 175 -5.49 20.95 -28.20
CA PRO A 175 -4.76 19.91 -27.49
C PRO A 175 -5.61 18.64 -27.47
N MET A 176 -5.60 17.89 -28.57
CA MET A 176 -6.17 16.55 -28.61
C MET A 176 -5.22 15.60 -27.88
N LEU A 177 -5.76 14.87 -26.91
CA LEU A 177 -5.07 13.72 -26.34
C LEU A 177 -4.92 12.69 -27.46
N ASP A 178 -3.70 12.22 -27.69
CA ASP A 178 -3.50 11.09 -28.60
C ASP A 178 -4.14 9.80 -28.02
N ASP A 179 -4.34 8.81 -28.89
CA ASP A 179 -4.97 7.53 -28.53
C ASP A 179 -4.21 6.73 -27.44
N SER A 180 -2.95 7.09 -27.17
CA SER A 180 -2.13 6.45 -26.14
C SER A 180 -2.36 7.09 -24.77
N ALA A 181 -2.39 8.42 -24.70
CA ALA A 181 -2.71 9.18 -23.50
C ALA A 181 -4.15 8.93 -23.04
N LEU A 182 -5.07 8.74 -24.00
CA LEU A 182 -6.45 8.37 -23.69
C LEU A 182 -6.55 6.97 -23.06
N ARG A 183 -5.82 5.99 -23.61
CA ARG A 183 -5.76 4.62 -23.07
C ARG A 183 -5.17 4.58 -21.66
N ASP A 184 -4.09 5.32 -21.42
CA ASP A 184 -3.40 5.35 -20.13
C ASP A 184 -4.31 5.97 -19.04
N ARG A 185 -4.97 7.10 -19.35
CA ARG A 185 -5.96 7.71 -18.45
C ARG A 185 -7.15 6.78 -18.16
N PHE A 186 -7.60 6.01 -19.14
CA PHE A 186 -8.68 5.05 -18.96
C PHE A 186 -8.27 3.89 -18.03
N GLN A 187 -7.02 3.41 -18.13
CA GLN A 187 -6.50 2.41 -17.20
C GLN A 187 -6.36 2.95 -15.77
N GLN A 188 -5.87 4.18 -15.62
CA GLN A 188 -5.76 4.85 -14.32
C GLN A 188 -7.14 5.05 -13.67
N PHE A 189 -8.14 5.45 -14.45
CA PHE A 189 -9.53 5.57 -13.99
C PHE A 189 -10.10 4.23 -13.49
N ILE A 190 -9.91 3.13 -14.22
CA ILE A 190 -10.38 1.80 -13.81
C ILE A 190 -9.70 1.35 -12.51
N ALA A 191 -8.41 1.64 -12.33
CA ALA A 191 -7.68 1.32 -11.09
C ALA A 191 -8.28 2.06 -9.89
N MET A 192 -8.45 3.38 -9.99
CA MET A 192 -9.04 4.21 -8.93
C MET A 192 -10.49 3.80 -8.61
N ALA A 193 -11.30 3.45 -9.61
CA ALA A 193 -12.67 3.01 -9.41
C ALA A 193 -12.75 1.66 -8.65
N ARG A 194 -11.80 0.75 -8.87
CA ARG A 194 -11.73 -0.54 -8.15
C ARG A 194 -11.28 -0.37 -6.71
N GLU A 195 -10.35 0.55 -6.44
CA GLU A 195 -9.95 0.93 -5.08
C GLU A 195 -11.14 1.51 -4.32
N LEU A 196 -11.87 2.46 -4.92
CA LEU A 196 -13.06 3.06 -4.32
C LEU A 196 -14.12 2.02 -3.90
N LEU A 197 -14.36 0.98 -4.73
CA LEU A 197 -15.29 -0.11 -4.40
C LEU A 197 -14.79 -1.00 -3.25
N THR A 198 -13.48 -1.18 -3.13
CA THR A 198 -12.87 -1.94 -2.04
C THR A 198 -13.00 -1.17 -0.73
N ASP A 199 -12.74 0.15 -0.77
CA ASP A 199 -12.89 1.05 0.36
C ASP A 199 -14.33 1.05 0.91
N PHE A 200 -15.36 0.95 0.05
CA PHE A 200 -16.75 0.87 0.52
C PHE A 200 -17.05 -0.43 1.29
N ARG A 201 -16.48 -1.56 0.86
CA ARG A 201 -16.61 -2.83 1.60
C ARG A 201 -15.87 -2.79 2.93
N GLU A 202 -14.72 -2.13 2.97
CA GLU A 202 -13.96 -1.89 4.20
C GLU A 202 -14.74 -0.98 5.16
N VAL A 203 -15.36 0.10 4.66
CA VAL A 203 -16.25 0.97 5.43
C VAL A 203 -17.46 0.20 5.99
N GLU A 204 -18.10 -0.66 5.19
CA GLU A 204 -19.20 -1.52 5.65
C GLU A 204 -18.75 -2.48 6.78
N HIS A 205 -17.59 -3.10 6.62
CA HIS A 205 -17.01 -3.99 7.63
C HIS A 205 -16.69 -3.23 8.93
N ASN A 206 -16.07 -2.06 8.83
CA ASN A 206 -15.76 -1.18 9.96
C ASN A 206 -17.02 -0.70 10.68
N PHE A 207 -18.09 -0.40 9.94
CA PHE A 207 -19.38 0.00 10.51
C PHE A 207 -20.05 -1.16 11.28
N ARG A 208 -19.97 -2.40 10.77
CA ARG A 208 -20.44 -3.59 11.49
C ARG A 208 -19.64 -3.83 12.79
N GLY A 209 -18.33 -3.63 12.75
CA GLY A 209 -17.48 -3.71 13.94
C GLY A 209 -17.81 -2.63 14.98
N LEU A 210 -18.08 -1.40 14.53
CA LEU A 210 -18.50 -0.29 15.40
C LEU A 210 -19.90 -0.54 16.00
N ASP A 211 -20.88 -0.95 15.20
CA ASP A 211 -22.23 -1.31 15.66
C ASP A 211 -22.17 -2.44 16.71
N ARG A 212 -21.34 -3.46 16.48
CA ARG A 212 -21.13 -4.54 17.45
C ARG A 212 -20.55 -4.02 18.78
N ARG A 213 -19.50 -3.19 18.74
CA ARG A 213 -18.90 -2.58 19.96
C ARG A 213 -19.88 -1.65 20.69
N VAL A 214 -20.71 -0.91 19.95
CA VAL A 214 -21.75 -0.04 20.52
C VAL A 214 -22.83 -0.88 21.22
N ARG A 215 -23.30 -1.97 20.59
CA ARG A 215 -24.26 -2.89 21.22
C ARG A 215 -23.69 -3.61 22.43
N GLU A 216 -22.44 -4.08 22.36
CA GLU A 216 -21.75 -4.69 23.50
C GLU A 216 -21.64 -3.69 24.66
N ARG A 217 -21.33 -2.42 24.39
CA ARG A 217 -21.24 -1.37 25.41
C ARG A 217 -22.59 -0.95 25.99
N ILE A 218 -23.66 -0.99 25.20
CA ILE A 218 -25.04 -0.73 25.68
C ILE A 218 -25.58 -1.92 26.48
N ALA A 219 -25.28 -3.15 26.07
CA ALA A 219 -25.69 -4.37 26.79
C ALA A 219 -24.97 -4.54 28.13
N LEU A 220 -23.74 -4.02 28.26
CA LEU A 220 -22.97 -3.97 29.51
C LEU A 220 -23.31 -2.75 30.39
N TRP A 221 -24.17 -1.84 29.92
CA TRP A 221 -24.61 -0.68 30.70
C TRP A 221 -25.84 -1.06 31.55
N GLU A 222 -25.58 -1.65 32.72
CA GLU A 222 -26.57 -1.67 33.81
C GLU A 222 -26.59 -0.26 34.42
N GLY A 223 -27.68 0.47 34.17
CA GLY A 223 -27.83 1.87 34.53
C GLY A 223 -27.49 2.17 35.99
N ALA A 224 -26.67 3.21 36.18
CA ALA A 224 -26.54 3.95 37.42
C ALA A 224 -27.36 5.25 37.34
#